data_AF-A0A1G6ND82-F1
#
_entry.id   AF-A0A1G6ND82-F1
#
_cell.length_a   1.000
_cell.length_b   1.000
_cell.length_c   1.000
_cell.angle_alpha   90.00
_cell.angle_beta   90.00
_cell.angle_gamma   90.00
#
_symmetry.space_group_name_H-M   'P 1'
#
loop_
_entity.id
_entity.type
_entity.pdbx_description
1 polymer ?
#
loop_
_entity_poly.entity_id
_entity_poly.type
_entity_poly.pdbx_seq_one_letter_code
_entity_poly.pdbx_strand_id
1 'polypeptide(L)'
;MGTNNGGLDWELVKDLMEKYLSNLDLDIYICLNEKNEAEGTEKKMLDLVNKADREHLIKEVGINAKQAKKIVDKQPIQRFWQINNFNGIGKKSYEKLFRYYYQLAKGKKRELVQMALEI
;
A
#
# COMPACT_ATOMS: atom_id res chain seq x y z
N MET A 1 10.88 -3.13 -11.59
CA MET A 1 11.00 -3.20 -13.07
C MET A 1 9.72 -3.82 -13.64
N GLY A 2 9.39 -3.56 -14.91
CA GLY A 2 8.06 -3.74 -15.50
C GLY A 2 7.54 -5.17 -15.65
N THR A 3 7.97 -6.13 -14.83
CA THR A 3 7.59 -7.53 -14.96
C THR A 3 6.18 -7.82 -14.43
N ASN A 4 5.76 -7.10 -13.38
CA ASN A 4 4.44 -7.33 -12.77
C ASN A 4 3.30 -6.60 -13.51
N ASN A 5 3.38 -5.26 -13.63
CA ASN A 5 2.35 -4.46 -14.30
C ASN A 5 2.71 -4.03 -15.74
N GLY A 6 3.95 -4.27 -16.17
CA GLY A 6 4.42 -3.91 -17.53
C GLY A 6 4.47 -5.10 -18.50
N GLY A 7 4.07 -6.29 -18.07
CA GLY A 7 3.98 -7.50 -18.91
C GLY A 7 5.32 -8.04 -19.41
N LEU A 8 6.44 -7.61 -18.80
CA LEU A 8 7.75 -8.11 -19.17
C LEU A 8 8.00 -9.48 -18.53
N ASP A 9 8.56 -10.40 -19.30
CA ASP A 9 8.98 -11.71 -18.80
C ASP A 9 10.08 -11.54 -17.74
N TRP A 10 9.88 -12.16 -16.57
CA TRP A 10 10.83 -12.10 -15.48
C TRP A 10 12.18 -12.70 -15.83
N GLU A 11 12.21 -13.83 -16.54
CA GLU A 11 13.46 -14.51 -16.88
C GLU A 11 14.30 -13.64 -17.83
N LEU A 12 13.65 -13.02 -18.84
CA LEU A 12 14.32 -12.09 -19.75
C LEU A 12 14.84 -10.82 -19.05
N VAL A 13 14.06 -10.27 -18.12
CA VAL A 13 14.46 -9.08 -17.37
C VAL A 13 15.59 -9.39 -16.41
N LYS A 14 15.56 -10.55 -15.75
CA LYS A 14 16.60 -11.01 -14.84
C LYS A 14 17.94 -11.13 -15.56
N ASP A 15 17.98 -11.80 -16.72
CA ASP A 15 19.22 -11.96 -17.50
C ASP A 15 19.80 -10.61 -17.93
N LEU A 16 18.94 -9.66 -18.32
CA LEU A 16 19.36 -8.30 -18.64
C LEU A 16 19.90 -7.57 -17.40
N MET A 17 19.22 -7.67 -16.26
CA MET A 17 19.69 -7.08 -15.01
C MET A 17 21.06 -7.62 -14.61
N GLU A 18 21.25 -8.94 -14.64
CA GLU A 18 22.53 -9.57 -14.32
C GLU A 18 23.64 -9.10 -15.26
N LYS A 19 23.40 -9.12 -16.58
CA LYS A 19 24.39 -8.68 -17.58
C LYS A 19 24.85 -7.23 -17.39
N TYR A 20 23.92 -6.31 -17.13
CA TYR A 20 24.25 -4.89 -17.05
C TYR A 20 24.72 -4.46 -15.66
N LEU A 21 24.33 -5.19 -14.61
CA LEU A 21 24.63 -4.82 -13.23
C LEU A 21 25.76 -5.64 -12.61
N SER A 22 26.20 -6.75 -13.22
CA SER A 22 27.27 -7.62 -12.68
C SER A 22 28.61 -6.93 -12.45
N ASN A 23 28.89 -5.86 -13.19
CA ASN A 23 30.17 -5.15 -13.16
C ASN A 23 30.15 -3.92 -12.23
N LEU A 24 29.04 -3.69 -11.54
CA LEU A 24 28.94 -2.63 -10.54
C LEU A 24 29.38 -3.17 -9.19
N ASP A 25 30.36 -2.51 -8.57
CA ASP A 25 30.78 -2.77 -7.19
C ASP A 25 29.77 -2.12 -6.21
N LEU A 26 28.55 -2.62 -6.24
CA LEU A 26 27.42 -2.15 -5.44
C LEU A 26 26.59 -3.36 -5.01
N ASP A 27 26.21 -3.40 -3.74
CA ASP A 27 25.29 -4.42 -3.24
C ASP A 27 23.90 -4.21 -3.85
N ILE A 28 23.46 -5.15 -4.67
CA ILE A 28 22.13 -5.11 -5.31
C ILE A 28 21.15 -5.94 -4.48
N TYR A 29 20.20 -5.26 -3.85
CA TYR A 29 19.11 -5.90 -3.12
C TYR A 29 17.86 -5.96 -3.99
N ILE A 30 17.47 -7.16 -4.44
CA ILE A 30 16.19 -7.38 -5.11
C ILE A 30 15.13 -7.66 -4.05
N CYS A 31 14.35 -6.64 -3.70
CA CYS A 31 13.17 -6.80 -2.83
C CYS A 31 12.03 -7.46 -3.61
N LEU A 32 12.04 -8.80 -3.65
CA LEU A 32 10.92 -9.59 -4.14
C LEU A 32 9.75 -9.46 -3.16
N ASN A 33 8.57 -9.10 -3.65
CA ASN A 33 7.36 -8.93 -2.83
C ASN A 33 6.71 -10.28 -2.46
N GLU A 34 7.54 -11.29 -2.17
CA GLU A 34 7.21 -12.70 -1.99
C GLU A 34 6.80 -13.08 -0.57
N LYS A 35 6.97 -12.17 0.39
CA LYS A 35 6.49 -12.41 1.75
C LYS A 35 4.95 -12.40 1.76
N ASN A 36 4.38 -13.53 2.15
CA ASN A 36 2.93 -13.70 2.36
C ASN A 36 2.39 -12.72 3.41
N GLU A 37 3.22 -12.36 4.39
CA GLU A 37 2.87 -11.45 5.48
C GLU A 37 3.58 -10.10 5.32
N ALA A 38 2.85 -9.03 5.65
CA ALA A 38 3.41 -7.70 5.68
C ALA A 38 4.31 -7.50 6.91
N GLU A 39 5.38 -6.73 6.74
CA GLU A 39 6.33 -6.36 7.80
C GLU A 39 6.49 -4.84 7.89
N GLY A 40 7.15 -4.38 8.96
CA GLY A 40 7.55 -2.97 9.12
C GLY A 40 6.38 -1.99 9.09
N THR A 41 6.47 -0.97 8.23
CA THR A 41 5.46 0.10 8.15
C THR A 41 4.13 -0.42 7.59
N GLU A 42 4.17 -1.33 6.60
CA GLU A 42 2.95 -1.91 6.01
C GLU A 42 2.16 -2.70 7.05
N LYS A 43 2.84 -3.49 7.89
CA LYS A 43 2.19 -4.24 8.99
C LYS A 43 1.41 -3.31 9.92
N LYS A 44 2.03 -2.21 10.36
CA LYS A 44 1.37 -1.20 11.20
C LYS A 44 0.15 -0.58 10.52
N MET A 45 0.24 -0.30 9.21
CA MET A 45 -0.89 0.21 8.44
C MET A 45 -2.05 -0.80 8.40
N LEU A 46 -1.72 -2.09 8.21
CA LEU A 46 -2.70 -3.18 8.17
C LEU A 46 -3.36 -3.42 9.54
N ASP A 47 -2.59 -3.38 10.62
CA ASP A 47 -3.10 -3.48 11.99
C ASP A 47 -4.12 -2.37 12.29
N LEU A 48 -3.89 -1.17 11.74
CA LEU A 48 -4.80 -0.03 11.89
C LEU A 48 -6.05 -0.16 11.00
N VAL A 49 -5.89 -0.42 9.71
CA VAL A 49 -7.02 -0.49 8.78
C VAL A 49 -7.93 -1.69 9.06
N ASN A 50 -7.41 -2.81 9.56
CA ASN A 50 -8.20 -3.99 9.92
C ASN A 50 -8.99 -3.85 11.22
N LYS A 51 -8.71 -2.79 12.01
CA LYS A 51 -9.48 -2.43 13.21
C LYS A 51 -10.39 -1.21 12.98
N ALA A 52 -10.29 -0.59 11.81
CA ALA A 52 -11.05 0.61 11.50
C ALA A 52 -12.51 0.27 11.22
N ASP A 53 -13.42 0.98 11.89
CA ASP A 53 -14.83 0.91 11.59
C ASP A 53 -15.22 1.84 10.43
N ARG A 54 -16.48 1.72 9.99
CA ARG A 54 -17.01 2.50 8.88
C ARG A 54 -17.02 4.01 9.18
N GLU A 55 -17.24 4.41 10.42
CA GLU A 55 -17.34 5.82 10.80
C GLU A 55 -15.97 6.49 10.74
N HIS A 56 -14.94 5.84 11.28
CA HIS A 56 -13.55 6.27 11.19
C HIS A 56 -13.11 6.45 9.74
N LEU A 57 -13.39 5.48 8.87
CA LEU A 57 -13.05 5.57 7.45
C LEU A 57 -13.73 6.76 6.74
N ILE A 58 -14.95 7.11 7.15
CA ILE A 58 -15.65 8.25 6.55
C ILE A 58 -15.12 9.57 7.08
N LYS A 59 -15.01 9.71 8.40
CA LYS A 59 -14.68 10.98 9.06
C LYS A 59 -13.20 11.30 9.02
N GLU A 60 -12.35 10.32 9.31
CA GLU A 60 -10.91 10.54 9.48
C GLU A 60 -10.14 10.33 8.18
N VAL A 61 -10.52 9.32 7.39
CA VAL A 61 -9.85 9.06 6.09
C VAL A 61 -10.49 9.88 4.96
N GLY A 62 -11.75 10.28 5.11
CA GLY A 62 -12.45 11.10 4.11
C GLY A 62 -12.83 10.32 2.83
N ILE A 63 -13.15 9.03 2.96
CA ILE A 63 -13.72 8.21 1.88
C ILE A 63 -15.25 8.10 2.03
N ASN A 64 -15.96 7.83 0.94
CA ASN A 64 -17.42 7.82 0.99
C ASN A 64 -17.98 6.55 1.67
N ALA A 65 -19.24 6.62 2.09
CA ALA A 65 -19.95 5.56 2.79
C ALA A 65 -19.98 4.20 2.07
N LYS A 66 -20.02 4.17 0.73
CA LYS A 66 -19.99 2.93 -0.06
C LYS A 66 -18.59 2.32 -0.07
N GLN A 67 -17.56 3.16 -0.14
CA GLN A 67 -16.15 2.75 -0.11
C GLN A 67 -15.78 2.23 1.28
N ALA A 68 -16.15 2.95 2.34
CA ALA A 68 -15.90 2.53 3.73
C ALA A 68 -16.53 1.15 4.02
N LYS A 69 -17.77 0.93 3.57
CA LYS A 69 -18.42 -0.39 3.68
C LYS A 69 -17.59 -1.49 3.00
N LYS A 70 -17.12 -1.26 1.77
CA LYS A 70 -16.30 -2.24 1.03
C LYS A 70 -14.98 -2.59 1.70
N ILE A 71 -14.36 -1.64 2.40
CA ILE A 71 -13.15 -1.90 3.17
C ILE A 71 -13.48 -2.83 4.34
N VAL A 72 -14.48 -2.48 5.14
CA VAL A 72 -14.91 -3.25 6.32
C VAL A 72 -15.34 -4.67 5.93
N ASP A 73 -16.15 -4.81 4.87
CA ASP A 73 -16.64 -6.11 4.38
C ASP A 73 -15.50 -7.05 3.92
N LYS A 74 -14.30 -6.53 3.69
CA LYS A 74 -13.12 -7.28 3.22
C LYS A 74 -12.01 -7.41 4.27
N GLN A 75 -12.22 -6.91 5.47
CA GLN A 75 -11.32 -7.19 6.59
C GLN A 75 -11.42 -8.68 6.97
N PRO A 76 -10.30 -9.34 7.35
CA PRO A 76 -8.95 -8.79 7.43
C PRO A 76 -8.23 -8.75 6.07
N ILE A 77 -7.67 -7.59 5.75
CA ILE A 77 -6.85 -7.34 4.57
C ILE A 77 -5.42 -7.80 4.89
N GLN A 78 -4.79 -8.55 3.98
CA GLN A 78 -3.47 -9.15 4.22
C GLN A 78 -2.34 -8.26 3.71
N ARG A 79 -2.55 -7.55 2.60
CA ARG A 79 -1.58 -6.64 1.99
C ARG A 79 -2.26 -5.34 1.62
N PHE A 80 -1.63 -4.20 1.92
CA PHE A 80 -2.31 -2.91 1.80
C PHE A 80 -2.66 -2.59 0.34
N TRP A 81 -1.80 -3.00 -0.60
CA TRP A 81 -2.01 -2.82 -2.04
C TRP A 81 -3.25 -3.54 -2.57
N GLN A 82 -3.75 -4.60 -1.90
CA GLN A 82 -4.95 -5.33 -2.32
C GLN A 82 -6.19 -4.43 -2.35
N ILE A 83 -6.21 -3.38 -1.53
CA ILE A 83 -7.30 -2.40 -1.48
C ILE A 83 -7.52 -1.75 -2.84
N ASN A 84 -6.44 -1.53 -3.62
CA ASN A 84 -6.54 -0.94 -4.95
C ASN A 84 -7.26 -1.85 -5.96
N ASN A 85 -7.37 -3.14 -5.67
CA ASN A 85 -8.08 -4.12 -6.51
C ASN A 85 -9.54 -4.32 -6.07
N PHE A 86 -10.01 -3.63 -5.03
CA PHE A 86 -11.39 -3.74 -4.60
C PHE A 86 -12.28 -2.97 -5.56
N ASN A 87 -13.23 -3.68 -6.20
CA ASN A 87 -14.17 -3.06 -7.10
C ASN A 87 -14.86 -1.86 -6.42
N GLY A 88 -14.80 -0.67 -7.02
CA GLY A 88 -15.34 0.60 -6.51
C GLY A 88 -14.47 1.34 -5.48
N ILE A 89 -13.25 0.87 -5.25
CA ILE A 89 -12.16 1.69 -4.72
C ILE A 89 -11.36 2.21 -5.91
N GLY A 90 -11.38 3.53 -6.12
CA GLY A 90 -10.59 4.17 -7.16
C GLY A 90 -9.26 4.69 -6.64
N LYS A 91 -8.35 5.07 -7.55
CA LYS A 91 -7.01 5.58 -7.24
C LYS A 91 -6.99 6.66 -6.15
N LYS A 92 -7.88 7.66 -6.22
CA LYS A 92 -7.96 8.74 -5.23
C LYS A 92 -8.34 8.24 -3.83
N SER A 93 -9.26 7.28 -3.73
CA SER A 93 -9.68 6.72 -2.44
C SER A 93 -8.61 5.82 -1.84
N TYR A 94 -7.94 5.01 -2.69
CA TYR A 94 -6.78 4.24 -2.28
C TYR A 94 -5.65 5.14 -1.77
N GLU A 95 -5.37 6.24 -2.48
CA GLU A 95 -4.35 7.22 -2.09
C GLU A 95 -4.66 7.87 -0.73
N LYS A 96 -5.91 8.26 -0.47
CA LYS A 96 -6.33 8.78 0.84
C LYS A 96 -6.07 7.78 1.97
N LEU A 97 -6.51 6.53 1.78
CA LEU A 97 -6.28 5.44 2.73
C LEU A 97 -4.78 5.26 2.99
N PHE A 98 -3.98 5.16 1.93
CA PHE A 98 -2.54 4.96 2.03
C PHE A 98 -1.87 6.11 2.78
N ARG A 99 -2.12 7.36 2.37
CA ARG A 99 -1.54 8.55 3.00
C ARG A 99 -1.89 8.62 4.49
N TYR A 100 -3.16 8.41 4.84
CA TYR A 100 -3.62 8.46 6.22
C TYR A 100 -2.91 7.43 7.10
N TYR A 101 -3.01 6.14 6.74
CA TYR A 101 -2.43 5.08 7.56
C TYR A 101 -0.90 5.07 7.55
N TYR A 102 -0.26 5.47 6.45
CA TYR A 102 1.19 5.60 6.40
C TYR A 102 1.71 6.65 7.39
N GLN A 103 1.03 7.80 7.49
CA GLN A 103 1.41 8.84 8.44
C GLN A 103 1.23 8.39 9.89
N LEU A 104 0.13 7.69 10.21
CA LEU A 104 -0.07 7.10 11.53
C LEU A 104 0.99 6.04 11.86
N ALA A 105 1.32 5.17 10.91
CA ALA A 105 2.34 4.13 11.09
C ALA A 105 3.74 4.71 11.34
N LYS A 106 4.01 5.92 10.81
CA LYS A 106 5.24 6.71 11.06
C LYS A 106 5.22 7.50 12.36
N GLY A 107 4.16 7.41 13.17
CA GLY A 107 4.06 8.08 14.47
C GLY A 107 3.69 9.57 14.39
N LYS A 108 3.16 10.05 13.25
CA LYS A 108 2.59 11.40 13.21
C LYS A 108 1.31 11.44 14.02
N LYS A 109 1.14 12.49 14.84
CA LYS A 109 -0.10 12.74 15.59
C LYS A 109 -1.27 12.92 14.62
N ARG A 110 -2.45 12.40 14.98
CA ARG A 110 -3.68 12.44 14.16
C ARG A 110 -4.02 13.84 13.64
N GLU A 111 -3.87 14.86 14.49
CA GLU A 111 -4.09 16.28 14.15
C GLU A 111 -3.25 16.76 12.95
N LEU A 112 -1.99 16.30 12.84
CA LEU A 112 -1.09 16.67 11.74
C LEU A 112 -1.44 15.95 10.44
N VAL A 113 -2.09 14.79 10.53
CA VAL A 113 -2.50 13.99 9.35
C VAL A 113 -3.70 14.65 8.67
N GLN A 114 -4.64 15.17 9.47
CA GLN A 114 -5.83 15.86 8.97
C GLN A 114 -5.44 17.11 8.14
N MET A 115 -4.54 17.95 8.66
CA MET A 115 -4.05 19.14 7.95
C MET A 115 -3.35 18.79 6.62
N ALA A 116 -2.65 17.66 6.54
CA ALA A 116 -1.93 17.24 5.33
C ALA A 116 -2.83 16.63 4.24
N LEU A 117 -4.08 16.31 4.56
CA LEU A 117 -5.08 15.79 3.62
C LEU A 117 -5.95 16.90 3.02
N GLU A 118 -5.92 18.10 3.59
CA GLU A 118 -6.68 19.28 3.19
C GLU A 118 -5.90 20.23 2.25
N ILE A 119 -4.64 19.92 1.96
CA ILE A 119 -3.75 20.62 1.01
C ILE A 119 -3.75 19.88 -0.33
#